data_AF-A0A5Q0SHB9-F1
#
_entry.id   AF-A0A5Q0SHB9-F1
#
_cell.length_a   1.000
_cell.length_b   1.000
_cell.length_c   1.000
_cell.angle_alpha   90.00
_cell.angle_beta   90.00
_cell.angle_gamma   90.00
#
_symmetry.space_group_name_H-M   'P 1'
#
loop_
_entity.id
_entity.type
_entity.pdbx_description
1 polymer ?
#
loop_
_entity_poly.entity_id
_entity_poly.type
_entity_poly.pdbx_seq_one_letter_code
_entity_poly.pdbx_strand_id
1 'polypeptide(L)'
;MLMNVIEKFVKDIEKVNDDEEVRMLENLWMRKITNFPTNLQVVEEEYGEKLHLFVLKGAEAILLHKPTNIFLYITNLTSLELETLRYITIKKKGEEADEDFVSLAYEYISFKNKAKIGIRQ
;
A
#
# COMPACT_ATOMS: atom_id res chain seq x y z
N MET A 1 3.02 7.88 -20.39
CA MET A 1 3.35 6.51 -19.97
C MET A 1 3.13 6.45 -18.48
N LEU A 2 2.17 5.68 -17.99
CA LEU A 2 2.07 5.43 -16.55
C LEU A 2 3.37 4.72 -16.18
N MET A 3 4.27 5.39 -15.47
CA MET A 3 5.40 4.72 -14.84
C MET A 3 4.78 3.60 -13.98
N ASN A 4 5.19 2.35 -14.24
CA ASN A 4 4.49 1.20 -13.69
C ASN A 4 4.59 1.25 -12.17
N VAL A 5 3.45 1.32 -11.47
CA VAL A 5 3.41 1.34 -10.01
C VAL A 5 4.19 0.17 -9.40
N ILE A 6 4.22 -0.97 -10.12
CA ILE A 6 4.99 -2.16 -9.74
C ILE A 6 6.49 -1.91 -9.83
N GLU A 7 6.98 -1.38 -10.95
CA GLU A 7 8.39 -1.04 -11.09
C GLU A 7 8.84 -0.05 -10.01
N LYS A 8 8.03 0.97 -9.76
CA LYS A 8 8.30 1.95 -8.71
C LYS A 8 8.28 1.32 -7.31
N PHE A 9 7.37 0.38 -7.05
CA PHE A 9 7.30 -0.34 -5.78
C PHE A 9 8.58 -1.15 -5.52
N VAL A 10 9.02 -1.95 -6.49
CA VAL A 10 10.23 -2.78 -6.39
C VAL A 10 11.49 -1.93 -6.25
N LYS A 11 11.66 -0.93 -7.12
CA LYS A 11 12.89 -0.14 -7.17
C LYS A 11 13.00 0.89 -6.04
N ASP A 12 11.90 1.53 -5.66
CA ASP A 12 11.94 2.68 -4.73
C ASP A 12 11.54 2.33 -3.30
N ILE A 13 10.80 1.24 -3.05
CA ILE A 13 10.40 0.82 -1.69
C ILE A 13 11.15 -0.45 -1.29
N GLU A 14 11.07 -1.52 -2.07
CA GLU A 14 11.83 -2.76 -1.77
C GLU A 14 13.33 -2.56 -1.95
N LYS A 15 13.74 -1.52 -2.72
CA LYS A 15 15.13 -1.21 -3.06
C LYS A 15 15.82 -2.36 -3.79
N VAL A 16 15.05 -3.19 -4.48
CA VAL A 16 15.58 -4.26 -5.35
C VAL A 16 15.71 -3.71 -6.76
N ASN A 17 16.89 -3.88 -7.36
CA ASN A 17 17.12 -3.52 -8.77
C ASN A 17 17.11 -4.78 -9.64
N ASP A 18 15.99 -5.51 -9.61
CA ASP A 18 15.80 -6.76 -10.34
C ASP A 18 14.60 -6.66 -11.30
N ASP A 19 14.90 -6.60 -12.60
CA ASP A 19 13.88 -6.53 -13.64
C ASP A 19 13.09 -7.85 -13.79
N GLU A 20 13.62 -8.99 -13.31
CA GLU A 20 12.88 -10.26 -13.30
C GLU A 20 11.78 -10.23 -12.25
N GLU A 21 12.07 -9.70 -11.05
CA GLU A 21 11.08 -9.49 -10.00
C GLU A 21 9.99 -8.52 -10.45
N VAL A 22 10.37 -7.40 -11.09
CA VAL A 22 9.40 -6.46 -11.67
C VAL A 22 8.45 -7.18 -12.63
N ARG A 23 8.97 -7.98 -13.58
CA ARG A 23 8.14 -8.72 -14.54
C ARG A 23 7.24 -9.75 -13.87
N MET A 24 7.75 -10.45 -12.84
CA MET A 24 6.96 -11.41 -12.08
C MET A 24 5.77 -10.70 -11.39
N LEU A 25 6.04 -9.63 -10.65
CA LEU A 25 5.00 -8.87 -9.95
C LEU A 25 4.04 -8.18 -10.92
N GLU A 26 4.50 -7.71 -12.07
CA GLU A 26 3.62 -7.19 -13.12
C GLU A 26 2.60 -8.24 -13.54
N ASN A 27 3.03 -9.47 -13.82
CA ASN A 27 2.13 -10.55 -14.19
C ASN A 27 1.14 -10.90 -13.06
N LEU A 28 1.59 -10.89 -11.82
CA LEU A 28 0.75 -11.21 -10.66
C LEU A 28 -0.25 -10.10 -10.33
N TRP A 29 0.17 -8.83 -10.43
CA TRP A 29 -0.57 -7.69 -9.90
C TRP A 29 -1.16 -6.77 -10.97
N MET A 30 -0.99 -7.02 -12.28
CA MET A 30 -1.53 -6.11 -13.31
C MET A 30 -3.03 -5.82 -13.15
N ARG A 31 -3.81 -6.83 -12.72
CA ARG A 31 -5.27 -6.71 -12.50
C ARG A 31 -5.63 -6.08 -11.15
N LYS A 32 -4.62 -5.75 -10.34
CA LYS A 32 -4.70 -5.15 -9.00
C LYS A 32 -4.29 -3.69 -9.00
N ILE A 33 -3.89 -3.14 -10.15
CA ILE A 33 -3.58 -1.71 -10.28
C ILE A 33 -4.88 -0.89 -10.23
N THR A 34 -4.87 0.21 -9.48
CA THR A 34 -6.00 1.13 -9.34
C THR A 34 -5.55 2.58 -9.30
N ASN A 35 -6.48 3.49 -9.57
CA ASN A 35 -6.28 4.92 -9.38
C ASN A 35 -6.68 5.33 -7.95
N PHE A 36 -6.11 6.43 -7.48
CA PHE A 36 -6.48 7.00 -6.19
C PHE A 36 -7.94 7.49 -6.22
N PRO A 37 -8.80 7.12 -5.25
CA PRO A 37 -10.19 7.55 -5.27
C PRO A 37 -10.33 9.07 -5.08
N THR A 38 -11.21 9.71 -5.85
CA THR A 38 -11.38 11.17 -5.82
C THR A 38 -12.27 11.67 -4.69
N ASN A 39 -13.22 10.84 -4.22
CA ASN A 39 -14.19 11.18 -3.18
C ASN A 39 -14.04 10.24 -1.98
N LEU A 40 -12.96 10.39 -1.23
CA LEU A 40 -12.73 9.59 -0.03
C LEU A 40 -13.73 9.97 1.07
N GLN A 41 -14.53 9.00 1.52
CA GLN A 41 -15.35 9.14 2.73
C GLN A 41 -14.52 8.77 3.96
N VAL A 42 -13.51 9.60 4.24
CA VAL A 42 -12.60 9.42 5.37
C VAL A 42 -13.36 9.59 6.67
N VAL A 43 -13.21 8.62 7.57
CA VAL A 43 -13.76 8.63 8.93
C VAL A 43 -12.68 9.04 9.92
N GLU A 44 -11.46 8.59 9.69
CA GLU A 44 -10.31 8.81 10.56
C GLU A 44 -9.01 8.74 9.76
N GLU A 45 -7.96 9.38 10.27
CA GLU A 45 -6.64 9.37 9.67
C GLU A 45 -5.57 9.16 10.73
N GLU A 46 -4.57 8.34 10.41
CA GLU A 46 -3.38 8.17 11.23
C GLU A 46 -2.14 8.62 10.46
N TYR A 47 -1.34 9.44 11.13
CA TYR A 47 -0.16 10.07 10.55
C TYR A 47 1.11 9.49 11.15
N GLY A 48 1.82 8.68 10.36
CA GLY A 48 3.15 8.16 10.67
C GLY A 48 4.28 9.02 10.10
N GLU A 49 5.52 8.58 10.30
CA GLU A 49 6.70 9.24 9.71
C GLU A 49 6.74 9.05 8.19
N LYS A 50 6.62 7.81 7.71
CA LYS A 50 6.60 7.46 6.28
C LYS A 50 5.24 7.00 5.78
N LEU A 51 4.38 6.51 6.66
CA LEU A 51 3.07 5.98 6.31
C LEU A 51 1.97 6.97 6.69
N HIS A 52 0.88 6.95 5.93
CA HIS A 52 -0.36 7.67 6.23
C HIS A 52 -1.52 6.75 5.95
N LEU A 53 -2.33 6.47 6.97
CA LEU A 53 -3.50 5.62 6.88
C LEU A 53 -4.76 6.49 6.82
N PHE A 54 -5.59 6.28 5.80
CA PHE A 54 -6.95 6.79 5.72
C PHE A 54 -7.92 5.66 6.02
N VAL A 55 -8.68 5.79 7.10
CA VAL A 55 -9.76 4.85 7.43
C VAL A 55 -11.05 5.36 6.79
N LEU A 56 -11.68 4.52 5.96
CA LEU A 56 -12.86 4.89 5.19
C LEU A 56 -14.11 4.21 5.75
N LYS A 57 -15.28 4.74 5.39
CA LYS A 57 -16.54 4.02 5.64
C LYS A 57 -16.55 2.68 4.89
N GLY A 58 -17.14 1.65 5.50
CA GLY A 58 -17.34 0.35 4.85
C GLY A 58 -16.24 -0.69 5.06
N ALA A 59 -15.46 -0.59 6.15
CA ALA A 59 -14.36 -1.50 6.44
C ALA A 59 -13.26 -1.49 5.36
N GLU A 60 -12.94 -0.28 4.88
CA GLU A 60 -11.92 -0.03 3.88
C GLU A 60 -10.87 0.93 4.44
N ALA A 61 -9.64 0.84 3.92
CA ALA A 61 -8.60 1.79 4.23
C ALA A 61 -7.66 2.02 3.05
N ILE A 62 -6.98 3.16 3.07
CA ILE A 62 -5.85 3.44 2.19
C ILE A 62 -4.61 3.60 3.04
N LEU A 63 -3.60 2.76 2.82
CA LEU A 63 -2.28 2.95 3.38
C LEU A 63 -1.38 3.57 2.32
N LEU A 64 -0.94 4.81 2.54
CA LEU A 64 -0.08 5.57 1.64
C LEU A 64 1.36 5.55 2.15
N HIS A 65 2.28 5.08 1.31
CA HIS A 65 3.71 5.29 1.49
C HIS A 65 4.09 6.69 0.98
N LYS A 66 4.20 7.65 1.90
CA LYS A 66 4.39 9.07 1.58
C LYS A 66 5.61 9.37 0.72
N PRO A 67 6.79 8.75 0.94
CA PRO A 67 7.98 9.07 0.12
C PRO A 67 7.81 8.78 -1.37
N THR A 68 7.05 7.74 -1.73
CA THR A 68 6.88 7.31 -3.13
C THR A 68 5.50 7.61 -3.69
N ASN A 69 4.56 8.06 -2.86
CA ASN A 69 3.13 8.22 -3.17
C ASN A 69 2.43 6.92 -3.62
N ILE A 70 3.05 5.76 -3.42
CA ILE A 70 2.41 4.47 -3.68
C ILE A 70 1.44 4.19 -2.53
N PHE A 71 0.25 3.69 -2.86
CA PHE A 71 -0.74 3.34 -1.87
C PHE A 71 -1.31 1.94 -2.08
N LEU A 72 -1.75 1.34 -0.98
CA LEU A 72 -2.59 0.16 -0.94
C LEU A 72 -4.01 0.58 -0.61
N TYR A 73 -4.97 0.23 -1.45
CA TYR A 73 -6.40 0.32 -1.13
C TYR A 73 -6.89 -1.04 -0.70
N ILE A 74 -7.24 -1.16 0.58
CA ILE A 74 -7.55 -2.42 1.26
C ILE A 74 -9.05 -2.44 1.59
N THR A 75 -9.73 -3.54 1.27
CA THR A 75 -11.17 -3.72 1.48
C THR A 75 -11.46 -4.88 2.42
N ASN A 76 -12.65 -4.89 3.04
CA ASN A 76 -13.09 -5.96 3.93
C ASN A 76 -12.12 -6.20 5.12
N LEU A 77 -11.69 -5.11 5.75
CA LEU A 77 -10.84 -5.15 6.94
C LEU A 77 -11.62 -5.65 8.16
N THR A 78 -11.03 -6.60 8.87
CA THR A 78 -11.46 -6.91 10.24
C THR A 78 -10.97 -5.85 11.22
N SER A 79 -11.57 -5.79 12.41
CA SER A 79 -11.12 -4.85 13.45
C SER A 79 -9.65 -5.07 13.83
N LEU A 80 -9.18 -6.32 13.86
CA LEU A 80 -7.78 -6.62 14.16
C LEU A 80 -6.84 -6.11 13.06
N GLU A 81 -7.18 -6.34 11.78
CA GLU A 81 -6.38 -5.85 10.66
C GLU A 81 -6.29 -4.31 10.67
N LEU A 82 -7.40 -3.62 10.98
CA LEU A 82 -7.41 -2.17 11.10
C LEU A 82 -6.48 -1.68 12.23
N GLU A 83 -6.56 -2.28 13.42
CA GLU A 83 -5.68 -1.93 14.54
C GLU A 83 -4.20 -2.21 14.22
N THR A 84 -3.89 -3.29 13.52
CA THR A 84 -2.53 -3.58 13.05
C THR A 84 -2.02 -2.49 12.11
N LEU A 85 -2.84 -2.06 11.15
CA LEU A 85 -2.47 -0.97 10.23
C LEU A 85 -2.24 0.34 10.98
N ARG A 86 -3.10 0.68 11.95
CA ARG A 86 -2.91 1.87 12.82
C ARG A 86 -1.59 1.80 13.58
N TYR A 87 -1.33 0.66 14.23
CA TYR A 87 -0.11 0.45 14.99
C TYR A 87 1.15 0.61 14.12
N ILE A 88 1.21 -0.06 12.97
CA ILE A 88 2.33 0.02 12.03
C ILE A 88 2.53 1.46 11.57
N THR A 89 1.45 2.13 11.18
CA THR A 89 1.49 3.53 10.71
C THR A 89 2.11 4.45 11.75
N ILE A 90 1.70 4.36 13.02
CA ILE A 90 2.11 5.30 14.05
C ILE A 90 3.50 4.97 14.62
N LYS A 91 3.84 3.69 14.77
CA LYS A 91 5.02 3.26 15.55
C LYS A 91 6.27 3.06 14.70
N LYS A 92 6.13 2.64 13.45
CA LYS A 92 7.24 2.23 12.60
C LYS A 92 7.86 3.43 11.89
N LYS A 93 9.18 3.43 11.77
CA LYS A 93 9.97 4.59 11.32
C LYS A 93 11.08 4.17 10.37
N GLY A 94 11.62 5.12 9.61
CA GLY A 94 12.78 4.85 8.76
C GLY A 94 12.57 3.65 7.84
N GLU A 95 13.54 2.75 7.76
CA GLU A 95 13.50 1.56 6.89
C GLU A 95 12.50 0.50 7.35
N GLU A 96 12.24 0.40 8.65
CA GLU A 96 11.27 -0.55 9.21
C GLU A 96 9.86 -0.30 8.65
N ALA A 97 9.49 0.97 8.45
CA ALA A 97 8.22 1.33 7.83
C ALA A 97 8.15 0.97 6.33
N ASP A 98 9.29 0.93 5.64
CA ASP A 98 9.35 0.51 4.23
C ASP A 98 9.15 -1.02 4.16
N GLU A 99 9.88 -1.77 4.99
CA GLU A 99 9.78 -3.24 5.09
C GLU A 99 8.37 -3.71 5.48
N ASP A 100 7.75 -3.03 6.45
CA ASP A 100 6.36 -3.31 6.83
C ASP A 100 5.40 -3.01 5.67
N PHE A 101 5.59 -1.90 4.93
CA PHE A 101 4.75 -1.59 3.78
C PHE A 101 4.84 -2.66 2.68
N VAL A 102 6.05 -3.13 2.38
CA VAL A 102 6.32 -4.22 1.44
C VAL A 102 5.61 -5.50 1.89
N SER A 103 5.79 -5.88 3.15
CA SER A 103 5.16 -7.07 3.74
C SER A 103 3.64 -7.02 3.64
N LEU A 104 3.04 -5.86 3.96
CA LEU A 104 1.60 -5.63 3.84
C LEU A 104 1.12 -5.67 2.39
N ALA A 105 1.91 -5.15 1.44
CA ALA A 105 1.57 -5.23 0.01
C ALA A 105 1.45 -6.69 -0.44
N TYR A 106 2.44 -7.54 -0.12
CA TYR A 106 2.37 -8.98 -0.42
C TYR A 106 1.20 -9.65 0.29
N GLU A 107 1.03 -9.40 1.59
CA GLU A 107 -0.03 -10.00 2.39
C GLU A 107 -1.41 -9.68 1.82
N TYR A 108 -1.71 -8.39 1.59
CA TYR A 108 -3.05 -7.98 1.20
C TYR A 108 -3.33 -8.15 -0.29
N ILE A 109 -2.34 -7.99 -1.18
CA ILE A 109 -2.54 -8.14 -2.62
C ILE A 109 -2.50 -9.61 -3.02
N SER A 110 -1.46 -10.35 -2.60
CA SER A 110 -1.20 -11.70 -3.11
C SER A 110 -1.87 -12.78 -2.27
N PHE A 111 -1.71 -12.75 -0.94
CA PHE A 111 -2.19 -13.84 -0.08
C PHE A 111 -3.68 -13.71 0.27
N LYS A 112 -4.09 -12.53 0.76
CA LYS A 112 -5.48 -12.27 1.16
C LYS A 112 -6.36 -11.83 0.00
N ASN A 113 -5.76 -11.31 -1.08
CA ASN A 113 -6.48 -10.85 -2.26
C ASN A 113 -7.53 -9.75 -1.94
N LYS A 114 -7.21 -8.90 -0.95
CA LYS A 114 -8.06 -7.83 -0.41
C LYS A 114 -7.62 -6.41 -0.81
N ALA A 115 -6.45 -6.27 -1.42
CA ALA A 115 -5.91 -4.98 -1.79
C ALA A 115 -5.67 -4.78 -3.29
N LYS A 116 -5.64 -3.50 -3.65
CA LYS A 116 -5.18 -2.97 -4.93
C LYS A 116 -4.07 -1.96 -4.67
N ILE A 117 -3.17 -1.76 -5.65
CA ILE A 117 -2.04 -0.85 -5.55
C ILE A 117 -2.18 0.29 -6.58
N GLY A 118 -1.74 1.49 -6.21
CA GLY A 118 -1.75 2.63 -7.12
C GLY A 118 -0.75 3.70 -6.73
N ILE A 119 -0.68 4.75 -7.54
CA ILE A 119 0.09 5.97 -7.25
C ILE A 119 -0.89 7.11 -7.02
N ARG A 120 -0.72 7.84 -5.92
CA ARG A 120 -1.39 9.12 -5.68
C ARG A 120 -0.63 10.20 -6.47
N GLN A 121 -1.30 10.76 -7.48
CA GLN A 121 -0.78 11.89 -8.27
C GLN A 121 -0.95 13.21 -7.52
#